data_AF-A0A838RFY6-F1
#
_entry.id   AF-A0A838RFY6-F1
#
_cell.length_a   1.000
_cell.length_b   1.000
_cell.length_c   1.000
_cell.angle_alpha   90.00
_cell.angle_beta   90.00
_cell.angle_gamma   90.00
#
_symmetry.space_group_name_H-M   'P 1'
#
loop_
_entity.id
_entity.type
_entity.pdbx_description
1 polymer ?
#
loop_
_entity_poly.entity_id
_entity_poly.type
_entity_poly.pdbx_seq_one_letter_code
_entity_poly.pdbx_strand_id
1 'polypeptide(L)'
;MLHNETKIQGNHHADPHSHNGAPLPTPHFVDEEGIDLRKVVGGVVRHRTVIIGLSLALGIGALLISLLLPKAYSTEAGVTLLSIRSEVVFDPAFTTTPLELATNQLDKRGQALKALAENPSLLSEVYDQVSPTLTDNSASSLDSAAVADVEGDFLRLQVTWGNPEDATKIANAWAAYYVDTANRAYVSTSSNTPEEARAAAQSAFEAYQSLQMDYENFVATNKFDQVQSEIEELGALITKLRELKTYALVLLNTNSIESNSILITATSSALRGEIQESVHREIAAQRRELQSWYQRHNALRSLRTTLQDIKVELEAGNQLDAAASGDFLAVMMARAGLLQSQGAPAAEDAGASAGAGGTQLQLQVDIEQLIGSGESLTGAEVDSLLETVNENIKKADEEIARLSEELFLGSALDTPTAVPENHTLFTLVAEQVDGILNTSTILTSGSPELDEKPLQQNLVQLSERRQTLISEKETIEAKLRELTRHRDTAWDLYTTLDNKAREAEAQFATGAPQVRLAIPATSPRAANASSPLFFALVGTLLGLALGLLYTLIRELGPTLSLTTPTTLVGRDPHPTGD
;
A
#
# COMPACT_ATOMS: atom_id res chain seq x y z
N MET A 1 -9.00 40.50 -7.16
CA MET A 1 -8.88 39.74 -8.42
C MET A 1 -8.60 38.30 -8.04
N LEU A 2 -9.35 37.25 -8.37
CA LEU A 2 -10.68 37.00 -8.93
C LEU A 2 -11.01 35.58 -8.40
N HIS A 3 -12.18 35.39 -7.80
CA HIS A 3 -12.75 34.09 -7.43
C HIS A 3 -13.11 33.32 -8.70
N ASN A 4 -13.02 31.98 -8.68
CA ASN A 4 -13.75 31.16 -9.65
C ASN A 4 -14.32 29.91 -8.97
N GLU A 5 -15.63 29.94 -8.72
CA GLU A 5 -16.47 28.79 -8.36
C GLU A 5 -17.00 28.16 -9.65
N THR A 6 -16.77 26.86 -9.85
CA THR A 6 -17.40 26.10 -10.94
C THR A 6 -18.58 25.30 -10.42
N LYS A 7 -19.77 25.82 -10.73
CA LYS A 7 -21.09 25.22 -10.54
C LYS A 7 -21.38 24.28 -11.72
N ILE A 8 -21.55 22.98 -11.48
CA ILE A 8 -22.04 22.02 -12.49
C ILE A 8 -23.54 21.83 -12.29
N GLN A 9 -24.31 22.17 -13.33
CA GLN A 9 -25.77 22.07 -13.37
C GLN A 9 -26.20 21.43 -14.70
N GLY A 10 -26.93 20.32 -14.60
CA GLY A 10 -28.01 19.92 -15.52
C GLY A 10 -27.65 19.21 -16.84
N ASN A 11 -28.18 18.00 -17.02
CA ASN A 11 -28.79 17.63 -18.30
C ASN A 11 -29.88 16.54 -18.11
N HIS A 12 -31.15 16.93 -18.30
CA HIS A 12 -32.27 16.02 -18.52
C HIS A 12 -32.49 15.95 -20.03
N HIS A 13 -32.37 14.75 -20.60
CA HIS A 13 -32.70 14.50 -22.00
C HIS A 13 -34.04 13.74 -22.05
N ALA A 14 -35.02 14.37 -22.70
CA ALA A 14 -36.31 13.80 -23.02
C ALA A 14 -36.29 13.39 -24.50
N ASP A 15 -36.61 12.14 -24.79
CA ASP A 15 -36.87 11.64 -26.14
C ASP A 15 -38.38 11.47 -26.37
N PRO A 16 -38.93 11.98 -27.50
CA PRO A 16 -40.27 11.65 -27.95
C PRO A 16 -40.20 10.83 -29.24
N HIS A 17 -40.67 9.58 -29.23
CA HIS A 17 -41.02 8.88 -30.47
C HIS A 17 -42.35 8.15 -30.38
N SER A 18 -43.27 8.60 -31.24
CA SER A 18 -44.52 7.95 -31.60
C SER A 18 -44.26 6.82 -32.61
N HIS A 19 -44.97 5.69 -32.50
CA HIS A 19 -45.72 5.11 -33.63
C HIS A 19 -46.59 3.90 -33.24
N ASN A 20 -47.87 4.00 -33.64
CA ASN A 20 -48.74 2.99 -34.25
C ASN A 20 -48.63 1.50 -33.86
N GLY A 21 -49.73 0.95 -33.33
CA GLY A 21 -50.01 -0.48 -33.37
C GLY A 21 -51.33 -0.91 -32.73
N ALA A 22 -52.34 -1.16 -33.57
CA ALA A 22 -53.54 -2.01 -33.42
C ALA A 22 -54.49 -1.84 -32.18
N PRO A 23 -55.82 -1.72 -32.40
CA PRO A 23 -56.80 -1.82 -31.32
C PRO A 23 -56.87 -3.28 -30.82
N LEU A 24 -56.43 -3.49 -29.57
CA LEU A 24 -56.68 -4.72 -28.83
C LEU A 24 -58.19 -4.85 -28.52
N PRO A 25 -58.76 -6.07 -28.54
CA PRO A 25 -60.15 -6.29 -28.16
C PRO A 25 -60.36 -5.82 -26.73
N THR A 26 -61.35 -4.94 -26.53
CA THR A 26 -61.76 -4.48 -25.21
C THR A 26 -62.11 -5.70 -24.35
N PRO A 27 -61.44 -5.91 -23.20
CA PRO A 27 -61.90 -6.90 -22.25
C PRO A 27 -63.31 -6.48 -21.83
N HIS A 28 -64.28 -7.38 -22.02
CA HIS A 28 -65.53 -7.28 -21.30
C HIS A 28 -65.17 -7.33 -19.81
N PHE A 29 -65.18 -6.17 -19.16
CA PHE A 29 -65.29 -6.10 -17.72
C PHE A 29 -66.60 -6.82 -17.40
N VAL A 30 -66.49 -8.06 -16.96
CA VAL A 30 -67.54 -8.69 -16.15
C VAL A 30 -67.75 -7.70 -15.04
N ASP A 31 -68.94 -7.09 -14.97
CA ASP A 31 -69.32 -6.20 -13.88
C ASP A 31 -68.91 -6.91 -12.59
N GLU A 32 -67.85 -6.42 -11.94
CA GLU A 32 -67.44 -6.94 -10.66
C GLU A 32 -68.68 -6.78 -9.79
N GLU A 33 -69.28 -7.90 -9.38
CA GLU A 33 -70.36 -7.93 -8.41
C GLU A 33 -69.82 -7.26 -7.15
N GLY A 34 -70.03 -5.94 -7.09
CA GLY A 34 -69.52 -5.11 -6.02
C GLY A 34 -70.09 -5.67 -4.73
N ILE A 35 -69.21 -6.24 -3.91
CA ILE A 35 -69.56 -6.81 -2.62
C ILE A 35 -70.36 -5.74 -1.88
N ASP A 36 -71.66 -6.00 -1.66
CA ASP A 36 -72.53 -5.04 -1.01
C ASP A 36 -72.12 -4.89 0.46
N LEU A 37 -71.29 -3.88 0.73
CA LEU A 37 -70.77 -3.54 2.05
C LEU A 37 -71.91 -3.28 3.06
N ARG A 38 -73.11 -2.89 2.59
CA ARG A 38 -74.24 -2.65 3.48
C ARG A 38 -74.71 -3.93 4.17
N LYS A 39 -74.63 -5.07 3.46
CA LYS A 39 -74.99 -6.37 4.01
C LYS A 39 -73.99 -6.83 5.06
N VAL A 40 -72.70 -6.62 4.81
CA VAL A 40 -71.62 -6.94 5.77
C VAL A 40 -71.74 -6.07 7.03
N VAL A 41 -71.91 -4.76 6.88
CA VAL A 41 -72.08 -3.83 8.01
C VAL A 41 -73.34 -4.16 8.82
N GLY A 42 -74.45 -4.50 8.14
CA GLY A 42 -75.69 -4.92 8.80
C GLY A 42 -75.52 -6.15 9.70
N GLY A 43 -74.77 -7.16 9.23
CA GLY A 43 -74.45 -8.36 10.00
C GLY A 43 -73.65 -8.06 11.28
N VAL A 44 -72.65 -7.17 11.18
CA VAL A 44 -71.83 -6.75 12.33
C VAL A 44 -72.66 -6.02 13.38
N VAL A 45 -73.54 -5.10 12.97
CA VAL A 45 -74.39 -4.34 13.91
C VAL A 45 -75.40 -5.26 14.60
N ARG A 46 -75.98 -6.22 13.86
CA ARG A 46 -76.96 -7.18 14.40
C ARG A 46 -76.36 -8.11 15.46
N HIS A 47 -75.10 -8.48 15.30
CA HIS A 47 -74.40 -9.42 16.18
C HIS A 47 -73.38 -8.75 17.13
N ARG A 48 -73.46 -7.43 17.31
CA ARG A 48 -72.53 -6.66 18.17
C ARG A 48 -72.34 -7.23 19.57
N THR A 49 -73.39 -7.81 20.18
CA THR A 49 -73.31 -8.42 21.52
C THR A 49 -72.46 -9.68 21.55
N VAL A 50 -72.48 -10.48 20.47
CA VAL A 50 -71.64 -11.69 20.34
C VAL A 50 -70.18 -11.30 20.15
N ILE A 51 -69.92 -10.29 19.31
CA ILE A 51 -68.55 -9.79 19.06
C ILE A 51 -67.95 -9.22 20.35
N ILE A 52 -68.69 -8.34 21.03
CA ILE A 52 -68.26 -7.74 22.30
C ILE A 52 -68.08 -8.81 23.37
N GLY A 53 -69.02 -9.77 23.48
CA GLY A 53 -68.94 -10.85 24.44
C GLY A 53 -67.73 -11.76 24.25
N LEU A 54 -67.43 -12.14 23.00
CA LEU A 54 -66.29 -13.01 22.68
C LEU A 54 -64.95 -12.29 22.87
N SER A 55 -64.86 -11.03 22.44
CA SER A 55 -63.68 -10.18 22.67
C SER A 55 -63.40 -10.01 24.16
N LEU A 56 -64.43 -9.72 24.96
CA LEU A 56 -64.30 -9.58 26.41
C LEU A 56 -63.91 -10.91 27.08
N ALA A 57 -64.53 -12.03 26.68
CA ALA A 57 -64.22 -13.35 27.23
C ALA A 57 -62.76 -13.75 26.97
N LEU A 58 -62.24 -13.54 25.76
CA LEU A 58 -60.85 -13.83 25.43
C LEU A 58 -59.88 -12.84 26.07
N GLY A 59 -60.25 -11.57 26.21
CA GLY A 59 -59.47 -10.58 26.97
C GLY A 59 -59.33 -10.97 28.45
N ILE A 60 -60.43 -11.35 29.10
CA ILE A 60 -60.43 -11.80 30.50
C ILE A 60 -59.67 -13.12 30.63
N GLY A 61 -59.88 -14.07 29.70
CA GLY A 61 -59.17 -15.35 29.69
C GLY A 61 -57.66 -15.16 29.58
N ALA A 62 -57.19 -14.31 28.65
CA ALA A 62 -55.78 -13.98 28.50
C ALA A 62 -55.21 -13.27 29.74
N LEU A 63 -55.99 -12.38 30.37
CA LEU A 63 -55.60 -11.72 31.62
C LEU A 63 -55.45 -12.73 32.78
N LEU A 64 -56.39 -13.68 32.91
CA LEU A 64 -56.31 -14.74 33.92
C LEU A 64 -55.10 -15.64 33.70
N ILE A 65 -54.86 -16.06 32.45
CA ILE A 65 -53.68 -16.86 32.10
C ILE A 65 -52.39 -16.06 32.41
N SER A 66 -52.35 -14.77 32.10
CA SER A 66 -51.22 -13.88 32.43
C SER A 66 -50.96 -13.76 33.93
N LEU A 67 -51.98 -13.92 34.78
CA LEU A 67 -51.83 -13.90 36.24
C LEU A 67 -51.34 -15.24 36.79
N LEU A 68 -51.57 -16.34 36.08
CA LEU A 68 -51.13 -17.69 36.45
C LEU A 68 -49.73 -18.02 35.92
N LEU A 69 -49.24 -17.29 34.90
CA LEU A 69 -47.89 -17.46 34.37
C LEU A 69 -46.83 -17.06 35.43
N PRO A 70 -45.78 -17.88 35.63
CA PRO A 70 -44.73 -17.59 36.59
C PRO A 70 -44.02 -16.28 36.25
N LYS A 71 -43.66 -15.51 37.28
CA LYS A 71 -42.90 -14.28 37.11
C LYS A 71 -41.49 -14.63 36.65
N ALA A 72 -41.11 -14.12 35.50
CA ALA A 72 -39.76 -14.24 34.98
C ALA A 72 -38.99 -12.94 35.21
N TYR A 73 -37.77 -13.04 35.70
CA TYR A 73 -36.85 -11.93 35.89
C TYR A 73 -35.77 -12.04 34.83
N SER A 74 -35.49 -10.93 34.15
CA SER A 74 -34.44 -10.88 33.13
C SER A 74 -33.33 -9.95 33.57
N THR A 75 -32.10 -10.39 33.38
CA THR A 75 -30.89 -9.59 33.65
C THR A 75 -29.94 -9.71 32.48
N GLU A 76 -29.10 -8.69 32.31
CA GLU A 76 -28.21 -8.53 31.17
C GLU A 76 -26.78 -8.32 31.66
N ALA A 77 -25.85 -9.13 31.13
CA ALA A 77 -24.42 -8.91 31.24
C ALA A 77 -23.88 -8.40 29.91
N GLY A 78 -23.05 -7.36 29.96
CA GLY A 78 -22.44 -6.73 28.80
C GLY A 78 -21.00 -7.19 28.60
N VAL A 79 -20.70 -7.71 27.42
CA VAL A 79 -19.34 -8.06 27.00
C VAL A 79 -18.96 -7.15 25.83
N THR A 80 -17.77 -6.55 25.87
CA THR A 80 -17.28 -5.70 24.78
C THR A 80 -16.07 -6.33 24.11
N LEU A 81 -15.98 -6.16 22.79
CA LEU A 81 -14.78 -6.47 22.05
C LEU A 81 -13.88 -5.23 22.07
N LEU A 82 -12.69 -5.36 22.65
CA LEU A 82 -11.67 -4.34 22.45
C LEU A 82 -11.00 -4.58 21.10
N SER A 83 -11.45 -3.82 20.10
CA SER A 83 -10.70 -3.68 18.86
C SER A 83 -9.52 -2.74 19.13
N ILE A 84 -8.34 -3.30 19.42
CA ILE A 84 -7.11 -2.50 19.42
C ILE A 84 -6.81 -2.18 17.96
N ARG A 85 -7.35 -1.07 17.47
CA ARG A 85 -6.96 -0.50 16.18
C ARG A 85 -5.69 0.32 16.44
N SER A 86 -4.52 -0.20 16.05
CA SER A 86 -3.40 0.69 15.77
C SER A 86 -3.74 1.37 14.44
N GLU A 87 -4.31 2.56 14.52
CA GLU A 87 -4.44 3.43 13.35
C GLU A 87 -3.04 3.95 13.03
N VAL A 88 -2.30 3.17 12.24
CA VAL A 88 -1.06 3.66 11.64
C VAL A 88 -1.48 4.53 10.47
N VAL A 89 -1.52 5.84 10.72
CA VAL A 89 -1.74 6.83 9.66
C VAL A 89 -0.50 6.83 8.78
N PHE A 90 -0.57 6.11 7.67
CA PHE A 90 0.40 6.26 6.60
C PHE A 90 0.15 7.58 5.88
N ASP A 91 1.22 8.11 5.30
CA ASP A 91 1.25 9.25 4.39
C ASP A 91 -0.09 9.43 3.63
N PRO A 92 -0.72 10.63 3.62
CA PRO A 92 -2.05 10.87 3.06
C PRO A 92 -2.26 10.38 1.60
N ALA A 93 -1.20 10.03 0.87
CA ALA A 93 -1.26 9.44 -0.46
C ALA A 93 -1.63 7.93 -0.49
N PHE A 94 -1.51 7.20 0.62
CA PHE A 94 -1.83 5.78 0.72
C PHE A 94 -2.96 5.54 1.72
N THR A 95 -4.20 5.77 1.30
CA THR A 95 -5.36 5.28 2.05
C THR A 95 -5.41 3.76 2.00
N THR A 96 -5.00 3.09 3.08
CA THR A 96 -5.27 1.66 3.27
C THR A 96 -6.76 1.43 3.09
N THR A 97 -7.09 0.42 2.28
CA THR A 97 -8.43 -0.12 1.93
C THR A 97 -9.66 0.53 2.58
N PRO A 98 -10.68 0.93 1.79
CA PRO A 98 -11.83 1.67 2.26
C PRO A 98 -12.53 0.97 3.42
N LEU A 99 -12.95 1.80 4.40
CA LEU A 99 -13.69 1.49 5.62
C LEU A 99 -14.87 0.50 5.44
N GLU A 100 -15.39 0.35 4.21
CA GLU A 100 -16.44 -0.60 3.82
C GLU A 100 -16.05 -2.09 3.89
N LEU A 101 -14.76 -2.46 3.76
CA LEU A 101 -14.36 -3.86 3.99
C LEU A 101 -14.30 -4.18 5.50
N ALA A 102 -13.94 -3.19 6.32
CA ALA A 102 -13.86 -3.34 7.77
C ALA A 102 -15.25 -3.50 8.42
N THR A 103 -16.27 -2.78 7.95
CA THR A 103 -17.65 -2.92 8.45
C THR A 103 -18.22 -4.32 8.18
N ASN A 104 -18.03 -4.85 6.98
CA ASN A 104 -18.47 -6.20 6.63
C ASN A 104 -17.75 -7.30 7.42
N GLN A 105 -16.49 -7.09 7.81
CA GLN A 105 -15.78 -8.02 8.69
C GLN A 105 -16.24 -7.91 10.14
N LEU A 106 -16.56 -6.71 10.63
CA LEU A 106 -17.10 -6.51 11.97
C LEU A 106 -18.45 -7.23 12.15
N ASP A 107 -19.36 -7.11 11.18
CA ASP A 107 -20.67 -7.76 11.26
C ASP A 107 -20.53 -9.30 11.28
N LYS A 108 -19.64 -9.85 10.46
CA LYS A 108 -19.32 -11.29 10.47
C LYS A 108 -18.69 -11.73 11.78
N ARG A 109 -17.80 -10.91 12.35
CA ARG A 109 -17.14 -11.17 13.62
C ARG A 109 -18.13 -11.18 14.78
N GLY A 110 -19.04 -10.20 14.84
CA GLY A 110 -20.13 -10.13 15.80
C GLY A 110 -21.05 -11.34 15.72
N GLN A 111 -21.44 -11.76 14.51
CA GLN A 111 -22.26 -12.95 14.31
C GLN A 111 -21.55 -14.25 14.75
N ALA A 112 -20.26 -14.40 14.46
CA ALA A 112 -19.49 -15.56 14.92
C ALA A 112 -19.39 -15.61 16.46
N LEU A 113 -19.21 -14.45 17.10
CA LEU A 113 -19.18 -14.31 18.54
C LEU A 113 -20.54 -14.60 19.19
N LYS A 114 -21.63 -14.17 18.56
CA LYS A 114 -23.00 -14.54 18.95
C LYS A 114 -23.20 -16.05 18.88
N ALA A 115 -22.83 -16.66 17.75
CA ALA A 115 -22.94 -18.11 17.58
C ALA A 115 -22.10 -18.89 18.61
N LEU A 116 -20.94 -18.35 19.02
CA LEU A 116 -20.15 -18.92 20.11
C LEU A 116 -20.86 -18.79 21.47
N ALA A 117 -21.50 -17.65 21.74
CA ALA A 117 -22.22 -17.41 22.99
C ALA A 117 -23.46 -18.31 23.12
N GLU A 118 -24.14 -18.57 22.01
CA GLU A 118 -25.34 -19.43 21.91
C GLU A 118 -24.99 -20.92 21.77
N ASN A 119 -23.71 -21.30 21.86
CA ASN A 119 -23.32 -22.70 21.75
C ASN A 119 -23.87 -23.52 22.94
N PRO A 120 -24.66 -24.60 22.68
CA PRO A 120 -25.27 -25.40 23.76
C PRO A 120 -24.24 -26.02 24.71
N SER A 121 -23.04 -26.34 24.22
CA SER A 121 -21.97 -26.93 25.05
C SER A 121 -21.38 -25.90 26.02
N LEU A 122 -21.36 -24.63 25.62
CA LEU A 122 -20.93 -23.53 26.49
C LEU A 122 -21.98 -23.32 27.60
N LEU A 123 -23.26 -23.31 27.23
CA LEU A 123 -24.36 -23.15 28.17
C LEU A 123 -24.46 -24.33 29.15
N SER A 124 -24.24 -25.57 28.71
CA SER A 124 -24.24 -26.72 29.61
C SER A 124 -23.13 -26.63 30.66
N GLU A 125 -21.92 -26.23 30.28
CA GLU A 125 -20.81 -26.08 31.22
C GLU A 125 -21.06 -24.96 32.23
N VAL A 126 -21.59 -23.83 31.77
CA VAL A 126 -22.00 -22.71 32.66
C VAL A 126 -23.08 -23.17 33.64
N TYR A 127 -24.07 -23.94 33.17
CA TYR A 127 -25.11 -24.48 34.03
C TYR A 127 -24.53 -25.44 35.07
N ASP A 128 -23.66 -26.36 34.68
CA ASP A 128 -23.03 -27.31 35.59
C ASP A 128 -22.21 -26.59 36.67
N GLN A 129 -21.51 -25.50 36.32
CA GLN A 129 -20.74 -24.68 37.25
C GLN A 129 -21.62 -23.93 38.25
N VAL A 130 -22.77 -23.40 37.81
CA VAL A 130 -23.63 -22.53 38.64
C VAL A 130 -24.70 -23.32 39.39
N SER A 131 -25.14 -24.48 38.88
CA SER A 131 -26.23 -25.30 39.42
C SER A 131 -26.15 -25.58 40.93
N PRO A 132 -24.97 -25.81 41.56
CA PRO A 132 -24.90 -26.07 43.00
C PRO A 132 -25.23 -24.84 43.86
N THR A 133 -25.25 -23.65 43.27
CA THR A 133 -25.42 -22.35 43.95
C THR A 133 -26.79 -21.71 43.70
N LEU A 134 -27.61 -22.36 42.87
CA LEU A 134 -28.95 -21.90 42.54
C LEU A 134 -29.92 -22.23 43.67
N THR A 135 -30.81 -21.30 43.97
CA THR A 135 -31.80 -21.46 45.04
C THR A 135 -33.03 -22.20 44.54
N ASP A 136 -33.31 -22.08 43.24
CA ASP A 136 -34.41 -22.72 42.55
C ASP A 136 -33.93 -23.94 41.74
N ASN A 137 -34.35 -25.14 42.15
CA ASN A 137 -34.05 -26.41 41.46
C ASN A 137 -34.98 -26.69 40.27
N SER A 138 -35.75 -25.70 39.81
CA SER A 138 -36.53 -25.80 38.59
C SER A 138 -35.59 -26.11 37.42
N ALA A 139 -35.68 -27.34 36.90
CA ALA A 139 -34.88 -27.85 35.77
C ALA A 139 -35.29 -27.19 34.44
N SER A 140 -35.29 -25.86 34.40
CA SER A 140 -35.44 -25.08 33.19
C SER A 140 -34.11 -25.20 32.44
N SER A 141 -34.12 -25.64 31.18
CA SER A 141 -32.87 -25.71 30.41
C SER A 141 -32.36 -24.29 30.15
N LEU A 142 -31.07 -24.06 30.42
CA LEU A 142 -30.43 -22.77 30.21
C LEU A 142 -30.56 -22.30 28.74
N ASP A 143 -30.57 -23.25 27.80
CA ASP A 143 -30.76 -23.00 26.36
C ASP A 143 -32.02 -22.19 26.02
N SER A 144 -33.09 -22.31 26.82
CA SER A 144 -34.34 -21.57 26.60
C SER A 144 -34.38 -20.23 27.33
N ALA A 145 -33.49 -20.04 28.30
CA ALA A 145 -33.45 -18.90 29.20
C ALA A 145 -32.37 -17.88 28.82
N ALA A 146 -31.36 -18.29 28.05
CA ALA A 146 -30.22 -17.49 27.64
C ALA A 146 -30.37 -17.02 26.18
N VAL A 147 -30.26 -15.72 25.96
CA VAL A 147 -30.29 -15.10 24.62
C VAL A 147 -29.09 -14.16 24.50
N ALA A 148 -28.35 -14.28 23.40
CA ALA A 148 -27.26 -13.37 23.09
C ALA A 148 -27.67 -12.41 21.96
N ASP A 149 -27.35 -11.13 22.13
CA ASP A 149 -27.62 -10.13 21.10
C ASP A 149 -26.42 -9.23 20.85
N VAL A 150 -26.21 -8.84 19.59
CA VAL A 150 -25.04 -8.06 19.16
C VAL A 150 -25.48 -6.68 18.74
N GLU A 151 -24.90 -5.67 19.36
CA GLU A 151 -25.14 -4.26 19.10
C GLU A 151 -23.78 -3.58 18.84
N GLY A 152 -23.31 -3.62 17.59
CA GLY A 152 -21.97 -3.14 17.21
C GLY A 152 -20.86 -3.99 17.84
N ASP A 153 -19.95 -3.36 18.58
CA ASP A 153 -18.84 -4.02 19.30
C ASP A 153 -19.26 -4.52 20.71
N PHE A 154 -20.56 -4.49 21.00
CA PHE A 154 -21.13 -4.89 22.29
C PHE A 154 -22.00 -6.15 22.13
N LEU A 155 -21.70 -7.17 22.93
CA LEU A 155 -22.47 -8.40 23.04
C LEU A 155 -23.25 -8.37 24.36
N ARG A 156 -24.57 -8.42 24.27
CA ARG A 156 -25.49 -8.46 25.39
C ARG A 156 -25.90 -9.91 25.65
N LEU A 157 -25.61 -10.38 26.85
CA LEU A 157 -25.94 -11.73 27.32
C LEU A 157 -27.11 -11.62 28.29
N GLN A 158 -28.31 -11.97 27.81
CA GLN A 158 -29.54 -11.84 28.57
C GLN A 158 -29.98 -13.20 29.12
N VAL A 159 -30.22 -13.29 30.42
CA VAL A 159 -30.70 -14.50 31.10
C VAL A 159 -32.04 -14.23 31.77
N THR A 160 -33.00 -15.13 31.56
CA THR A 160 -34.34 -15.06 32.15
C THR A 160 -34.58 -16.22 33.12
N TRP A 161 -34.82 -15.93 34.40
CA TRP A 161 -35.01 -16.95 35.44
C TRP A 161 -36.13 -16.63 36.43
N GLY A 162 -36.57 -17.63 37.22
CA GLY A 162 -37.64 -17.47 38.22
C GLY A 162 -37.23 -16.63 39.45
N ASN A 163 -35.94 -16.62 39.78
CA ASN A 163 -35.37 -15.83 40.87
C ASN A 163 -34.37 -14.79 40.31
N PRO A 164 -34.49 -13.50 40.69
CA PRO A 164 -33.62 -12.43 40.18
C PRO A 164 -32.14 -12.57 40.60
N GLU A 165 -31.84 -13.16 41.75
CA GLU A 165 -30.46 -13.41 42.19
C GLU A 165 -29.83 -14.54 41.37
N ASP A 166 -30.58 -15.61 41.15
CA ASP A 166 -30.13 -16.75 40.35
C ASP A 166 -29.89 -16.34 38.89
N ALA A 167 -30.79 -15.54 38.29
CA ALA A 167 -30.58 -14.96 36.96
C ALA A 167 -29.26 -14.18 36.87
N THR A 168 -28.93 -13.41 37.92
CA THR A 168 -27.72 -12.58 37.97
C THR A 168 -26.45 -13.43 38.08
N LYS A 169 -26.48 -14.48 38.91
CA LYS A 169 -25.36 -15.43 39.03
C LYS A 169 -25.10 -16.13 37.70
N ILE A 170 -26.16 -16.61 37.04
CA ILE A 170 -26.06 -17.30 35.75
C ILE A 170 -25.52 -16.35 34.67
N ALA A 171 -26.05 -15.13 34.54
CA ALA A 171 -25.59 -14.17 33.54
C ALA A 171 -24.12 -13.78 33.74
N ASN A 172 -23.68 -13.54 34.98
CA ASN A 172 -22.29 -13.23 35.27
C ASN A 172 -21.35 -14.42 35.03
N ALA A 173 -21.76 -15.63 35.38
CA ALA A 173 -20.98 -16.85 35.10
C ALA A 173 -20.88 -17.12 33.60
N TRP A 174 -21.99 -16.97 32.87
CA TRP A 174 -22.01 -17.09 31.41
C TRP A 174 -21.06 -16.09 30.76
N ALA A 175 -21.12 -14.82 31.17
CA ALA A 175 -20.24 -13.79 30.64
C ALA A 175 -18.76 -14.05 30.95
N ALA A 176 -18.44 -14.50 32.17
CA ALA A 176 -17.06 -14.84 32.54
C ALA A 176 -16.52 -16.03 31.73
N TYR A 177 -17.29 -17.11 31.62
CA TYR A 177 -16.90 -18.31 30.87
C TYR A 177 -16.82 -18.05 29.36
N TYR A 178 -17.72 -17.20 28.84
CA TYR A 178 -17.69 -16.74 27.46
C TYR A 178 -16.42 -15.93 27.17
N VAL A 179 -16.08 -14.96 28.02
CA VAL A 179 -14.86 -14.14 27.87
C VAL A 179 -13.62 -15.04 27.81
N ASP A 180 -13.51 -16.03 28.70
CA ASP A 180 -12.40 -16.97 28.70
C ASP A 180 -12.35 -17.81 27.40
N THR A 181 -13.49 -18.40 27.02
CA THR A 181 -13.59 -19.22 25.81
C THR A 181 -13.31 -18.43 24.53
N ALA A 182 -13.84 -17.22 24.42
CA ALA A 182 -13.61 -16.33 23.29
C ALA A 182 -12.14 -15.92 23.20
N ASN A 183 -11.51 -15.52 24.31
CA ASN A 183 -10.10 -15.15 24.29
C ASN A 183 -9.21 -16.34 23.87
N ARG A 184 -9.48 -17.57 24.33
CA ARG A 184 -8.76 -18.76 23.87
C ARG A 184 -8.95 -19.02 22.37
N ALA A 185 -10.19 -18.93 21.88
CA ALA A 185 -10.51 -19.15 20.47
C ALA A 185 -9.91 -18.07 19.55
N TYR A 186 -9.81 -16.82 20.00
CA TYR A 186 -9.20 -15.74 19.22
C TYR A 186 -7.68 -15.86 19.15
N VAL A 187 -7.02 -16.29 20.23
CA VAL A 187 -5.57 -16.54 20.23
C VAL A 187 -5.19 -17.66 19.25
N SER A 188 -6.04 -18.67 19.06
CA SER A 188 -5.73 -19.83 18.20
C SER A 188 -6.00 -19.63 16.71
N THR A 189 -6.80 -18.63 16.32
CA THR A 189 -7.37 -18.56 14.95
C THR A 189 -7.01 -17.29 14.19
N SER A 190 -6.41 -16.28 14.83
CA SER A 190 -5.90 -15.13 14.11
C SER A 190 -4.67 -15.52 13.31
N SER A 191 -4.74 -15.45 11.99
CA SER A 191 -3.65 -15.55 11.00
C SER A 191 -2.60 -14.42 11.10
N ASN A 192 -2.44 -13.87 12.30
CA ASN A 192 -1.48 -12.85 12.69
C ASN A 192 -0.69 -13.39 13.87
N THR A 193 -0.27 -14.66 13.80
CA THR A 193 0.69 -15.14 14.79
C THR A 193 1.95 -14.29 14.71
N PRO A 194 2.68 -14.04 15.82
CA PRO A 194 3.91 -13.27 15.77
C PRO A 194 4.92 -13.89 14.78
N GLU A 195 4.85 -15.21 14.59
CA GLU A 195 5.65 -15.95 13.62
C GLU A 195 5.30 -15.60 12.17
N GLU A 196 4.02 -15.61 11.79
CA GLU A 196 3.58 -15.19 10.44
C GLU A 196 3.93 -13.72 10.16
N ALA A 197 3.75 -12.84 11.15
CA ALA A 197 4.09 -11.42 11.02
C ALA A 197 5.60 -11.21 10.83
N ARG A 198 6.44 -11.96 11.56
CA ARG A 198 7.90 -11.97 11.37
C ARG A 198 8.31 -12.53 10.01
N ALA A 199 7.68 -13.62 9.57
CA ALA A 199 7.95 -14.20 8.26
C ALA A 199 7.62 -13.20 7.12
N ALA A 200 6.51 -12.45 7.27
CA ALA A 200 6.15 -11.40 6.33
C ALA A 200 7.15 -10.23 6.35
N ALA A 201 7.58 -9.77 7.54
CA ALA A 201 8.59 -8.73 7.67
C ALA A 201 9.94 -9.16 7.06
N GLN A 202 10.37 -10.40 7.31
CA GLN A 202 11.60 -10.97 6.74
C GLN A 202 11.52 -11.04 5.21
N SER A 203 10.40 -11.50 4.65
CA SER A 203 10.21 -11.53 3.20
C SER A 203 10.24 -10.13 2.57
N ALA A 204 9.67 -9.12 3.25
CA ALA A 204 9.74 -7.73 2.79
C ALA A 204 11.17 -7.17 2.87
N PHE A 205 11.96 -7.56 3.87
CA PHE A 205 13.37 -7.18 3.99
C PHE A 205 14.21 -7.79 2.86
N GLU A 206 14.02 -9.06 2.54
CA GLU A 206 14.68 -9.72 1.40
C GLU A 206 14.33 -9.03 0.07
N ALA A 207 13.07 -8.62 -0.12
CA ALA A 207 12.66 -7.85 -1.28
C ALA A 207 13.34 -6.48 -1.35
N TYR A 208 13.47 -5.79 -0.21
CA TYR A 208 14.23 -4.54 -0.12
C TYR A 208 15.71 -4.73 -0.49
N GLN A 209 16.38 -5.75 0.04
CA GLN A 209 17.79 -6.02 -0.27
C GLN A 209 18.01 -6.28 -1.77
N SER A 210 17.13 -7.05 -2.40
CA SER A 210 17.16 -7.30 -3.85
C SER A 210 17.07 -5.98 -4.65
N LEU A 211 16.13 -5.10 -4.28
CA LEU A 211 15.96 -3.80 -4.93
C LEU A 211 17.11 -2.82 -4.64
N GLN A 212 17.70 -2.88 -3.46
CA GLN A 212 18.90 -2.11 -3.12
C GLN A 212 20.07 -2.54 -4.01
N MET A 213 20.27 -3.83 -4.20
CA MET A 213 21.31 -4.37 -5.08
C MET A 213 21.08 -3.97 -6.54
N ASP A 214 19.84 -3.99 -7.03
CA ASP A 214 19.49 -3.50 -8.37
C ASP A 214 19.82 -2.01 -8.53
N TYR A 215 19.51 -1.19 -7.51
CA TYR A 215 19.85 0.22 -7.48
C TYR A 215 21.37 0.44 -7.51
N GLU A 216 22.12 -0.26 -6.66
CA GLU A 216 23.58 -0.16 -6.58
C GLU A 216 24.25 -0.60 -7.88
N ASN A 217 23.81 -1.73 -8.46
CA ASN A 217 24.29 -2.21 -9.76
C ASN A 217 24.04 -1.18 -10.86
N PHE A 218 22.86 -0.56 -10.88
CA PHE A 218 22.55 0.50 -11.85
C PHE A 218 23.44 1.73 -11.62
N VAL A 219 23.62 2.18 -10.38
CA VAL A 219 24.49 3.32 -10.05
C VAL A 219 25.94 3.04 -10.45
N ALA A 220 26.44 1.83 -10.24
CA ALA A 220 27.81 1.44 -10.56
C ALA A 220 28.08 1.28 -12.07
N THR A 221 27.07 0.96 -12.88
CA THR A 221 27.25 0.60 -14.31
C THR A 221 26.70 1.63 -15.30
N ASN A 222 25.89 2.59 -14.87
CA ASN A 222 25.31 3.58 -15.78
C ASN A 222 26.39 4.51 -16.36
N LYS A 223 26.06 5.16 -17.48
CA LYS A 223 26.95 6.06 -18.22
C LYS A 223 26.64 7.54 -17.98
N PHE A 224 25.99 7.88 -16.86
CA PHE A 224 25.51 9.24 -16.62
C PHE A 224 26.62 10.28 -16.74
N ASP A 225 27.76 10.06 -16.06
CA ASP A 225 28.89 10.98 -16.07
C ASP A 225 29.51 11.12 -17.46
N GLN A 226 29.66 10.00 -18.19
CA GLN A 226 30.16 10.00 -19.56
C GLN A 226 29.24 10.82 -20.48
N VAL A 227 27.93 10.55 -20.44
CA VAL A 227 26.93 11.25 -21.26
C VAL A 227 26.91 12.74 -20.91
N GLN A 228 27.01 13.09 -19.63
CA GLN A 228 27.08 14.48 -19.18
C GLN A 228 28.33 15.20 -19.71
N SER A 229 29.51 14.57 -19.61
CA SER A 229 30.76 15.14 -20.16
C SER A 229 30.64 15.35 -21.67
N GLU A 230 30.14 14.36 -22.42
CA GLU A 230 29.94 14.48 -23.87
C GLU A 230 28.97 15.62 -24.24
N ILE A 231 27.90 15.84 -23.46
CA ILE A 231 26.97 16.97 -23.66
C ILE A 231 27.66 18.32 -23.46
N GLU A 232 28.48 18.43 -22.42
CA GLU A 232 29.22 19.66 -22.08
C GLU A 232 30.27 19.98 -23.15
N GLU A 233 31.06 18.97 -23.53
CA GLU A 233 32.08 19.08 -24.60
C GLU A 233 31.47 19.49 -25.93
N LEU A 234 30.37 18.84 -26.36
CA LEU A 234 29.66 19.22 -27.58
C LEU A 234 29.06 20.63 -27.49
N GLY A 235 28.59 21.03 -26.31
CA GLY A 235 28.07 22.38 -26.06
C GLY A 235 29.15 23.46 -26.23
N ALA A 236 30.33 23.22 -25.67
CA ALA A 236 31.49 24.11 -25.83
C ALA A 236 31.91 24.21 -27.30
N LEU A 237 32.02 23.07 -28.00
CA LEU A 237 32.39 23.02 -29.41
C LEU A 237 31.39 23.77 -30.31
N ILE A 238 30.08 23.56 -30.12
CA ILE A 238 29.03 24.26 -30.88
C ILE A 238 29.12 25.77 -30.64
N THR A 239 29.31 26.20 -29.40
CA THR A 239 29.44 27.62 -29.04
C THR A 239 30.65 28.23 -29.75
N LYS A 240 31.78 27.54 -29.73
CA LYS A 240 33.00 27.98 -30.38
C LYS A 240 32.89 28.07 -31.90
N LEU A 241 32.29 27.06 -32.54
CA LEU A 241 32.07 27.08 -33.99
C LEU A 241 31.16 28.24 -34.42
N ARG A 242 30.17 28.61 -33.60
CA ARG A 242 29.34 29.80 -33.84
C ARG A 242 30.12 31.10 -33.71
N GLU A 243 30.94 31.24 -32.67
CA GLU A 243 31.82 32.41 -32.50
C GLU A 243 32.78 32.58 -33.68
N LEU A 244 33.40 31.48 -34.11
CA LEU A 244 34.31 31.45 -35.25
C LEU A 244 33.59 31.83 -36.55
N LYS A 245 32.37 31.31 -36.76
CA LYS A 245 31.53 31.72 -37.89
C LYS A 245 31.28 33.22 -37.87
N THR A 246 30.86 33.78 -36.73
CA THR A 246 30.59 35.22 -36.59
C THR A 246 31.84 36.05 -36.84
N TYR A 247 32.98 35.63 -36.30
CA TYR A 247 34.27 36.30 -36.49
C TYR A 247 34.72 36.26 -37.96
N ALA A 248 34.54 35.13 -38.64
CA ALA A 248 34.82 34.97 -40.07
C ALA A 248 33.98 35.92 -40.94
N LEU A 249 32.68 36.01 -40.66
CA LEU A 249 31.78 36.91 -41.39
C LEU A 249 32.17 38.39 -41.21
N VAL A 250 32.60 38.80 -40.02
CA VAL A 250 33.07 40.17 -39.75
C VAL A 250 34.34 40.47 -40.55
N LEU A 251 35.31 39.55 -40.54
CA LEU A 251 36.61 39.66 -41.24
C LEU A 251 36.48 39.71 -42.76
N LEU A 252 35.62 38.85 -43.34
CA LEU A 252 35.31 38.84 -44.78
C LEU A 252 34.75 40.19 -45.26
N ASN A 253 34.02 40.90 -44.39
CA ASN A 253 33.47 42.21 -44.70
C ASN A 253 34.50 43.36 -44.58
N THR A 254 35.66 43.14 -43.94
CA THR A 254 36.61 44.22 -43.62
C THR A 254 37.92 44.25 -44.43
N ASN A 255 38.40 43.13 -45.00
CA ASN A 255 39.52 43.09 -46.00
C ASN A 255 39.73 41.65 -46.51
N SER A 256 39.87 41.39 -47.82
CA SER A 256 39.70 40.02 -48.36
C SER A 256 40.94 39.12 -48.42
N ILE A 257 42.15 39.58 -48.09
CA ILE A 257 43.38 38.77 -48.25
C ILE A 257 44.20 38.62 -46.95
N GLU A 258 44.39 39.68 -46.15
CA GLU A 258 45.01 39.55 -44.81
C GLU A 258 44.10 38.85 -43.79
N SER A 259 42.78 38.94 -43.98
CA SER A 259 41.81 38.38 -43.03
C SER A 259 41.80 36.86 -42.97
N ASN A 260 42.13 36.16 -44.05
CA ASN A 260 42.08 34.69 -44.07
C ASN A 260 43.23 34.06 -43.26
N SER A 261 44.44 34.63 -43.29
CA SER A 261 45.56 34.13 -42.47
C SER A 261 45.32 34.41 -40.98
N ILE A 262 44.73 35.56 -40.64
CA ILE A 262 44.31 35.92 -39.28
C ILE A 262 43.24 34.95 -38.78
N LEU A 263 42.25 34.62 -39.62
CA LEU A 263 41.17 33.69 -39.27
C LEU A 263 41.70 32.28 -38.98
N ILE A 264 42.57 31.74 -39.85
CA ILE A 264 43.14 30.40 -39.67
C ILE A 264 44.00 30.36 -38.40
N THR A 265 44.77 31.42 -38.13
CA THR A 265 45.62 31.50 -36.92
C THR A 265 44.79 31.67 -35.65
N ALA A 266 43.72 32.47 -35.69
CA ALA A 266 42.79 32.64 -34.58
C ALA A 266 41.99 31.36 -34.30
N THR A 267 41.54 30.67 -35.35
CA THR A 267 40.78 29.42 -35.23
C THR A 267 41.64 28.29 -34.69
N SER A 268 42.86 28.11 -35.23
CA SER A 268 43.79 27.09 -34.76
C SER A 268 44.29 27.35 -33.34
N SER A 269 44.55 28.60 -32.95
CA SER A 269 44.94 28.93 -31.57
C SER A 269 43.79 28.74 -30.58
N ALA A 270 42.57 29.14 -30.93
CA ALA A 270 41.41 28.96 -30.06
C ALA A 270 41.04 27.49 -29.88
N LEU A 271 41.15 26.69 -30.95
CA LEU A 271 40.97 25.25 -30.86
C LEU A 271 42.07 24.58 -30.02
N ARG A 272 43.34 24.96 -30.23
CA ARG A 272 44.45 24.42 -29.44
C ARG A 272 44.29 24.75 -27.96
N GLY A 273 43.79 25.95 -27.64
CA GLY A 273 43.45 26.34 -26.26
C GLY A 273 42.37 25.46 -25.64
N GLU A 274 41.27 25.21 -26.35
CA GLU A 274 40.19 24.35 -25.85
C GLU A 274 40.63 22.91 -25.64
N ILE A 275 41.40 22.34 -26.57
CA ILE A 275 41.90 20.97 -26.41
C ILE A 275 42.92 20.90 -25.27
N GLN A 276 43.75 21.93 -25.08
CA GLN A 276 44.60 21.99 -23.91
C GLN A 276 43.76 22.03 -22.63
N GLU A 277 42.69 22.81 -22.58
CA GLU A 277 41.83 22.88 -21.41
C GLU A 277 41.11 21.54 -21.15
N SER A 278 40.59 20.88 -22.18
CA SER A 278 39.96 19.56 -22.03
C SER A 278 40.94 18.50 -21.53
N VAL A 279 42.18 18.49 -22.03
CA VAL A 279 43.25 17.61 -21.54
C VAL A 279 43.64 17.94 -20.10
N HIS A 280 43.68 19.22 -19.71
CA HIS A 280 43.92 19.59 -18.31
C HIS A 280 42.78 19.13 -17.39
N ARG A 281 41.52 19.23 -17.85
CA ARG A 281 40.35 18.72 -17.11
C ARG A 281 40.44 17.21 -16.93
N GLU A 282 40.80 16.47 -17.97
CA GLU A 282 41.00 15.02 -17.95
C GLU A 282 42.12 14.61 -16.96
N ILE A 283 43.29 15.24 -17.05
CA ILE A 283 44.42 14.98 -16.13
C ILE A 283 44.03 15.31 -14.69
N ALA A 284 43.29 16.39 -14.46
CA ALA A 284 42.81 16.75 -13.12
C ALA A 284 41.76 15.76 -12.58
N ALA A 285 40.94 15.17 -13.46
CA ALA A 285 40.02 14.10 -13.12
C ALA A 285 40.77 12.82 -12.72
N GLN A 286 41.71 12.36 -13.55
CA GLN A 286 42.56 11.20 -13.28
C GLN A 286 43.40 11.36 -12.01
N ARG A 287 43.93 12.56 -11.73
CA ARG A 287 44.63 12.84 -10.46
C ARG A 287 43.72 12.73 -9.24
N ARG A 288 42.49 13.23 -9.32
CA ARG A 288 41.50 13.11 -8.24
C ARG A 288 41.13 11.65 -8.00
N GLU A 289 40.96 10.88 -9.06
CA GLU A 289 40.70 9.45 -8.98
C GLU A 289 41.87 8.69 -8.35
N LEU A 290 43.11 8.94 -8.80
CA LEU A 290 44.30 8.35 -8.19
C LEU A 290 44.39 8.68 -6.70
N GLN A 291 44.09 9.92 -6.30
CA GLN A 291 44.09 10.34 -4.91
C GLN A 291 43.03 9.60 -4.07
N SER A 292 41.83 9.37 -4.61
CA SER A 292 40.77 8.63 -3.90
C SER A 292 41.16 7.16 -3.71
N TRP A 293 41.82 6.55 -4.69
CA TRP A 293 42.38 5.20 -4.57
C TRP A 293 43.46 5.09 -3.50
N TYR A 294 44.40 6.05 -3.41
CA TYR A 294 45.39 6.08 -2.33
C TYR A 294 44.73 6.20 -0.94
N GLN A 295 43.70 7.03 -0.80
CA GLN A 295 42.96 7.19 0.45
C GLN A 295 42.25 5.88 0.85
N ARG A 296 41.54 5.25 -0.10
CA ARG A 296 40.88 3.95 0.10
C ARG A 296 41.89 2.88 0.51
N HIS A 297 43.01 2.77 -0.20
CA HIS A 297 44.07 1.82 0.09
C HIS A 297 44.62 1.99 1.52
N ASN A 298 44.85 3.24 1.97
CA ASN A 298 45.31 3.51 3.33
C ASN A 298 44.27 3.14 4.40
N ALA A 299 42.98 3.41 4.14
CA ALA A 299 41.89 3.02 5.03
C ALA A 299 41.78 1.49 5.15
N LEU A 300 41.89 0.76 4.03
CA LEU A 300 41.89 -0.71 4.03
C LEU A 300 43.08 -1.30 4.78
N ARG A 301 44.29 -0.74 4.60
CA ARG A 301 45.46 -1.18 5.37
C ARG A 301 45.27 -0.99 6.87
N SER A 302 44.69 0.14 7.28
CA SER A 302 44.42 0.38 8.70
C SER A 302 43.34 -0.57 9.23
N LEU A 303 42.30 -0.85 8.46
CA LEU A 303 41.27 -1.82 8.82
C LEU A 303 41.86 -3.23 8.99
N ARG A 304 42.72 -3.65 8.05
CA ARG A 304 43.44 -4.93 8.14
C ARG A 304 44.23 -5.04 9.44
N THR A 305 44.95 -3.98 9.82
CA THR A 305 45.71 -3.96 11.09
C THR A 305 44.78 -4.15 12.29
N THR A 306 43.65 -3.43 12.34
CA THR A 306 42.67 -3.59 13.43
C THR A 306 42.09 -5.01 13.48
N LEU A 307 41.76 -5.60 12.34
CA LEU A 307 41.27 -6.99 12.28
C LEU A 307 42.34 -8.00 12.72
N GLN A 308 43.62 -7.75 12.41
CA GLN A 308 44.73 -8.58 12.89
C GLN A 308 44.90 -8.49 14.41
N ASP A 309 44.77 -7.30 14.99
CA ASP A 309 44.85 -7.11 16.44
C ASP A 309 43.71 -7.86 17.15
N ILE A 310 42.48 -7.77 16.62
CA ILE A 310 41.31 -8.51 17.13
C ILE A 310 41.51 -10.01 17.03
N LYS A 311 42.05 -10.49 15.90
CA LYS A 311 42.37 -11.90 15.73
C LYS A 311 43.33 -12.39 16.82
N VAL A 312 44.38 -11.62 17.11
CA VAL A 312 45.35 -11.96 18.17
C VAL A 312 44.68 -11.99 19.55
N GLU A 313 43.77 -11.06 19.85
CA GLU A 313 43.02 -11.06 21.10
C GLU A 313 42.09 -12.28 21.25
N LEU A 314 41.40 -12.66 20.18
CA LEU A 314 40.56 -13.85 20.14
C LEU A 314 41.39 -15.14 20.29
N GLU A 315 42.55 -15.22 19.63
CA GLU A 315 43.47 -16.36 19.75
C GLU A 315 44.09 -16.47 21.15
N ALA A 316 44.24 -15.35 21.86
CA ALA A 316 44.67 -15.33 23.26
C ALA A 316 43.61 -15.84 24.26
N GLY A 317 42.39 -16.15 23.78
CA GLY A 317 41.28 -16.62 24.60
C GLY A 317 40.57 -15.53 25.38
N ASN A 318 40.85 -14.26 25.08
CA ASN A 318 40.08 -13.15 25.63
C ASN A 318 38.77 -13.04 24.85
N GLN A 319 37.64 -13.30 25.53
CA GLN A 319 36.35 -12.97 24.96
C GLN A 319 36.26 -11.44 24.84
N LEU A 320 36.04 -10.92 23.63
CA LEU A 320 35.71 -9.51 23.47
C LEU A 320 34.40 -9.24 24.21
N ASP A 321 34.45 -8.30 25.16
CA ASP A 321 33.25 -7.84 25.85
C ASP A 321 32.25 -7.29 24.82
N ALA A 322 30.96 -7.55 25.01
CA ALA A 322 29.92 -7.20 24.03
C ALA A 322 29.88 -5.68 23.73
N ALA A 323 30.34 -4.87 24.69
CA ALA A 323 30.53 -3.43 24.52
C ALA A 323 31.70 -3.10 23.58
N ALA A 324 32.82 -3.84 23.65
CA ALA A 324 33.96 -3.65 22.76
C ALA A 324 33.65 -4.08 21.32
N SER A 325 32.84 -5.13 21.13
CA SER A 325 32.33 -5.49 19.80
C SER A 325 31.39 -4.44 19.24
N GLY A 326 30.57 -3.78 20.08
CA GLY A 326 29.70 -2.69 19.68
C GLY A 326 30.46 -1.44 19.22
N ASP A 327 31.48 -1.01 19.98
CA ASP A 327 32.35 0.10 19.61
C ASP A 327 33.18 -0.21 18.35
N PHE A 328 33.66 -1.45 18.22
CA PHE A 328 34.33 -1.92 17.00
C PHE A 328 33.41 -1.86 15.78
N LEU A 329 32.15 -2.30 15.93
CA LEU A 329 31.15 -2.27 14.87
C LEU A 329 30.77 -0.83 14.50
N ALA A 330 30.65 0.06 15.47
CA ALA A 330 30.42 1.47 15.24
C ALA A 330 31.59 2.14 14.51
N VAL A 331 32.84 1.80 14.85
CA VAL A 331 34.04 2.27 14.13
C VAL A 331 34.10 1.67 12.73
N MET A 332 33.77 0.39 12.55
CA MET A 332 33.66 -0.27 11.24
C MET A 332 32.62 0.39 10.36
N MET A 333 31.42 0.66 10.88
CA MET A 333 30.33 1.33 10.16
C MET A 333 30.66 2.80 9.85
N ALA A 334 31.23 3.53 10.81
CA ALA A 334 31.67 4.90 10.58
C ALA A 334 32.76 4.95 9.50
N ARG A 335 33.67 3.98 9.47
CA ARG A 335 34.77 3.91 8.50
C ARG A 335 34.33 3.38 7.13
N ALA A 336 33.39 2.44 7.08
CA ALA A 336 32.71 1.98 5.88
C ALA A 336 31.85 3.11 5.27
N GLY A 337 31.12 3.86 6.10
CA GLY A 337 30.39 5.06 5.69
C GLY A 337 31.32 6.18 5.22
N LEU A 338 32.52 6.31 5.79
CA LEU A 338 33.55 7.23 5.28
C LEU A 338 34.09 6.81 3.90
N LEU A 339 34.24 5.50 3.68
CA LEU A 339 34.62 4.92 2.38
C LEU A 339 33.52 5.06 1.32
N GLN A 340 32.25 5.14 1.74
CA GLN A 340 31.09 5.30 0.86
C GLN A 340 30.78 6.77 0.55
N SER A 341 30.93 7.67 1.54
CA SER A 341 30.62 9.10 1.42
C SER A 341 31.72 9.95 0.78
N GLN A 342 32.99 9.54 0.81
CA GLN A 342 34.08 10.32 0.20
C GLN A 342 34.24 10.13 -1.31
N GLY A 343 33.27 9.47 -1.98
CA GLY A 343 33.23 9.34 -3.44
C GLY A 343 32.85 10.63 -4.19
N ALA A 344 32.38 11.68 -3.51
CA ALA A 344 32.11 12.97 -4.14
C ALA A 344 32.47 14.13 -3.19
N PRO A 345 33.46 14.99 -3.50
CA PRO A 345 33.56 16.27 -2.83
C PRO A 345 32.29 17.07 -3.15
N ALA A 346 31.65 17.64 -2.11
CA ALA A 346 30.57 18.61 -2.29
C ALA A 346 31.09 19.78 -3.14
N ALA A 347 30.72 19.78 -4.42
CA ALA A 347 31.01 20.85 -5.36
C ALA A 347 30.03 21.99 -5.09
N GLU A 348 30.32 22.83 -4.09
CA GLU A 348 29.46 23.96 -3.75
C GLU A 348 29.97 25.31 -4.28
N ASP A 349 31.10 25.42 -4.99
CA ASP A 349 31.53 26.76 -5.47
C ASP A 349 32.46 26.86 -6.71
N ALA A 350 32.44 25.90 -7.64
CA ALA A 350 33.10 26.10 -8.94
C ALA A 350 32.32 25.41 -10.06
N GLY A 351 31.81 26.20 -11.01
CA GLY A 351 31.03 25.77 -12.18
C GLY A 351 31.81 24.98 -13.24
N ALA A 352 32.56 23.97 -12.84
CA ALA A 352 33.20 23.00 -13.71
C ALA A 352 33.17 21.62 -13.02
N SER A 353 32.05 20.90 -13.15
CA SER A 353 31.87 19.55 -12.61
C SER A 353 32.40 18.51 -13.60
N ALA A 354 33.71 18.28 -13.61
CA ALA A 354 34.31 17.11 -14.26
C ALA A 354 34.19 15.91 -13.31
N GLY A 355 33.29 14.98 -13.65
CA GLY A 355 33.11 13.66 -13.04
C GLY A 355 34.19 12.71 -13.51
N ALA A 356 35.03 12.26 -12.58
CA ALA A 356 35.76 11.01 -12.74
C ALA A 356 34.83 9.91 -12.21
N GLY A 357 34.47 8.94 -13.06
CA GLY A 357 33.73 7.76 -12.69
C GLY A 357 34.56 6.90 -11.74
N GLY A 358 34.59 7.29 -10.47
CA GLY A 358 35.28 6.54 -9.43
C GLY A 358 34.59 5.20 -9.31
N THR A 359 35.27 4.12 -9.73
CA THR A 359 34.81 2.76 -9.50
C THR A 359 34.62 2.58 -8.00
N GLN A 360 33.37 2.68 -7.53
CA GLN A 360 33.03 2.40 -6.15
C GLN A 360 33.14 0.89 -5.96
N LEU A 361 34.33 0.41 -5.60
CA LEU A 361 34.44 -0.82 -4.83
C LEU A 361 33.76 -0.55 -3.49
N GLN A 362 32.47 -0.85 -3.45
CA GLN A 362 31.80 -1.06 -2.19
C GLN A 362 32.46 -2.28 -1.54
N LEU A 363 33.00 -2.06 -0.34
CA LEU A 363 33.40 -3.15 0.51
C LEU A 363 32.10 -3.83 0.95
N GLN A 364 31.59 -4.74 0.11
CA GLN A 364 30.42 -5.57 0.40
C GLN A 364 30.85 -6.63 1.41
N VAL A 365 31.22 -6.17 2.59
CA VAL A 365 31.26 -7.01 3.76
C VAL A 365 29.79 -7.09 4.17
N ASP A 366 29.23 -8.30 4.17
CA ASP A 366 27.91 -8.61 4.72
C ASP A 366 27.93 -8.42 6.25
N ILE A 367 28.14 -7.17 6.68
CA ILE A 367 28.22 -6.76 8.09
C ILE A 367 26.87 -7.07 8.77
N GLU A 368 25.76 -6.98 8.04
CA GLU A 368 24.43 -7.33 8.57
C GLU A 368 24.23 -8.83 8.81
N GLN A 369 24.81 -9.73 7.99
CA GLN A 369 24.79 -11.17 8.30
C GLN A 369 25.62 -11.50 9.54
N LEU A 370 26.69 -10.74 9.79
CA LEU A 370 27.51 -10.83 11.00
C LEU A 370 26.82 -10.27 12.26
N ILE A 371 25.87 -9.32 12.10
CA ILE A 371 25.16 -8.68 13.22
C ILE A 371 23.89 -9.44 13.61
N GLY A 372 23.21 -10.05 12.64
CA GLY A 372 21.89 -10.66 12.84
C GLY A 372 21.87 -11.85 13.82
N SER A 373 23.02 -12.47 14.10
CA SER A 373 23.10 -13.63 15.00
C SER A 373 23.15 -13.27 16.49
N GLY A 374 23.54 -12.04 16.85
CA GLY A 374 23.78 -11.67 18.26
C GLY A 374 24.85 -12.51 18.96
N GLU A 375 25.58 -13.35 18.23
CA GLU A 375 26.65 -14.20 18.74
C GLU A 375 27.99 -13.47 18.68
N SER A 376 28.89 -13.81 19.59
CA SER A 376 30.25 -13.26 19.63
C SER A 376 31.01 -13.59 18.33
N LEU A 377 31.61 -12.57 17.71
CA LEU A 377 32.51 -12.72 16.55
C LEU A 377 33.50 -13.87 16.75
N THR A 378 33.44 -14.84 15.86
CA THR A 378 34.32 -16.00 15.85
C THR A 378 35.63 -15.70 15.12
N GLY A 379 36.71 -16.41 15.47
CA GLY A 379 37.98 -16.27 14.75
C GLY A 379 37.86 -16.56 13.24
N ALA A 380 36.97 -17.47 12.85
CA ALA A 380 36.72 -17.82 11.44
C ALA A 380 36.07 -16.66 10.66
N GLU A 381 35.19 -15.89 11.30
CA GLU A 381 34.59 -14.70 10.70
C GLU A 381 35.61 -13.59 10.51
N VAL A 382 36.46 -13.35 11.52
CA VAL A 382 37.57 -12.37 11.40
C VAL A 382 38.54 -12.76 10.28
N ASP A 383 38.79 -14.06 10.08
CA ASP A 383 39.61 -14.56 8.96
C ASP A 383 38.99 -14.30 7.59
N SER A 384 37.68 -14.54 7.44
CA SER A 384 36.94 -14.22 6.21
C SER A 384 36.98 -12.72 5.88
N LEU A 385 36.83 -11.87 6.91
CA LEU A 385 36.97 -10.42 6.78
C LEU A 385 38.38 -10.01 6.36
N LEU A 386 39.41 -10.61 6.95
CA LEU A 386 40.80 -10.35 6.58
C LEU A 386 41.09 -10.75 5.13
N GLU A 387 40.55 -11.88 4.66
CA GLU A 387 40.69 -12.31 3.26
C GLU A 387 40.07 -11.27 2.30
N THR A 388 38.83 -10.84 2.59
CA THR A 388 38.11 -9.84 1.80
C THR A 388 38.85 -8.48 1.79
N VAL A 389 39.35 -8.03 2.93
CA VAL A 389 40.13 -6.78 3.01
C VAL A 389 41.44 -6.89 2.23
N ASN A 390 42.13 -8.04 2.28
CA ASN A 390 43.36 -8.25 1.52
C ASN A 390 43.12 -8.28 0.00
N GLU A 391 42.04 -8.90 -0.46
CA GLU A 391 41.67 -8.88 -1.88
C GLU A 391 41.40 -7.44 -2.36
N ASN A 392 40.70 -6.65 -1.56
CA ASN A 392 40.43 -5.25 -1.89
C ASN A 392 41.67 -4.36 -1.85
N ILE A 393 42.63 -4.61 -0.94
CA ILE A 393 43.94 -3.95 -0.96
C ILE A 393 44.67 -4.26 -2.28
N LYS A 394 44.68 -5.53 -2.70
CA LYS A 394 45.32 -5.95 -3.95
C LYS A 394 44.70 -5.25 -5.17
N LYS A 395 43.36 -5.19 -5.25
CA LYS A 395 42.65 -4.46 -6.31
C LYS A 395 43.03 -2.97 -6.32
N ALA A 396 43.10 -2.35 -5.14
CA ALA A 396 43.52 -0.95 -5.03
C ALA A 396 44.97 -0.74 -5.47
N ASP A 397 45.89 -1.65 -5.14
CA ASP A 397 47.29 -1.61 -5.60
C ASP A 397 47.39 -1.74 -7.14
N GLU A 398 46.62 -2.65 -7.74
CA GLU A 398 46.54 -2.84 -9.21
C GLU A 398 46.03 -1.57 -9.90
N GLU A 399 45.01 -0.92 -9.35
CA GLU A 399 44.42 0.28 -9.95
C GLU A 399 45.28 1.53 -9.75
N ILE A 400 45.91 1.68 -8.58
CA ILE A 400 46.92 2.72 -8.35
C ILE A 400 48.06 2.55 -9.35
N ALA A 401 48.52 1.32 -9.59
CA ALA A 401 49.57 1.05 -10.58
C ALA A 401 49.12 1.41 -11.99
N ARG A 402 47.92 0.99 -12.42
CA ARG A 402 47.34 1.32 -13.73
C ARG A 402 47.21 2.82 -13.95
N LEU A 403 46.55 3.53 -13.03
CA LEU A 403 46.35 4.98 -13.12
C LEU A 403 47.68 5.73 -13.04
N SER A 404 48.60 5.30 -12.18
CA SER A 404 49.95 5.89 -12.14
C SER A 404 50.68 5.65 -13.46
N GLU A 405 50.62 4.44 -14.03
CA GLU A 405 51.23 4.12 -15.31
C GLU A 405 50.61 4.93 -16.46
N GLU A 406 49.29 5.14 -16.49
CA GLU A 406 48.63 6.02 -17.46
C GLU A 406 49.07 7.49 -17.31
N LEU A 407 49.19 7.98 -16.06
CA LEU A 407 49.68 9.33 -15.75
C LEU A 407 51.19 9.50 -16.03
N PHE A 408 52.00 8.44 -15.94
CA PHE A 408 53.47 8.50 -16.08
C PHE A 408 54.00 8.04 -17.46
N LEU A 409 53.38 7.06 -18.12
CA LEU A 409 53.68 6.66 -19.51
C LEU A 409 53.03 7.61 -20.54
N GLY A 410 52.10 8.45 -20.11
CA GLY A 410 51.88 9.78 -20.69
C GLY A 410 53.13 10.64 -20.55
N SER A 411 54.18 10.29 -21.30
CA SER A 411 55.53 10.88 -21.32
C SER A 411 55.62 12.31 -21.87
N ALA A 412 54.62 13.14 -21.57
CA ALA A 412 54.66 14.59 -21.72
C ALA A 412 54.32 15.25 -20.37
N LEU A 413 55.25 15.08 -19.41
CA LEU A 413 55.39 15.98 -18.26
C LEU A 413 56.31 17.17 -18.58
N ASP A 414 56.80 17.28 -19.82
CA ASP A 414 56.75 18.58 -20.51
C ASP A 414 55.28 18.79 -20.85
N THR A 415 54.62 19.82 -20.30
CA THR A 415 53.27 20.25 -20.72
C THR A 415 53.09 19.91 -22.19
N PRO A 416 52.12 19.07 -22.61
CA PRO A 416 51.94 18.82 -24.02
C PRO A 416 51.57 20.14 -24.68
N THR A 417 52.58 20.83 -25.21
CA THR A 417 52.40 21.93 -26.15
C THR A 417 51.75 21.40 -27.44
N ALA A 418 51.73 20.07 -27.63
CA ALA A 418 51.04 19.38 -28.69
C ALA A 418 50.09 18.31 -28.13
N VAL A 419 48.80 18.49 -28.43
CA VAL A 419 47.74 17.48 -28.32
C VAL A 419 48.15 16.22 -29.09
N PRO A 420 47.88 15.00 -28.59
CA PRO A 420 48.08 13.77 -29.38
C PRO A 420 47.33 13.85 -30.71
N GLU A 421 48.04 13.71 -31.84
CA GLU A 421 47.48 13.86 -33.19
C GLU A 421 46.35 12.85 -33.50
N ASN A 422 46.21 11.80 -32.68
CA ASN A 422 45.22 10.74 -32.81
C ASN A 422 43.94 10.96 -31.98
N HIS A 423 43.78 12.08 -31.26
CA HIS A 423 42.54 12.35 -30.53
C HIS A 423 41.37 12.51 -31.52
N THR A 424 40.20 11.91 -31.25
CA THR A 424 39.04 11.91 -32.16
C THR A 424 38.55 13.32 -32.48
N LEU A 425 38.52 14.21 -31.48
CA LEU A 425 38.23 15.62 -31.69
C LEU A 425 39.32 16.32 -32.53
N PHE A 426 40.59 15.94 -32.37
CA PHE A 426 41.68 16.52 -33.17
C PHE A 426 41.59 16.10 -34.63
N THR A 427 41.29 14.82 -34.92
CA THR A 427 41.09 14.32 -36.28
C THR A 427 39.84 14.91 -36.92
N LEU A 428 38.71 14.98 -36.21
CA LEU A 428 37.49 15.60 -36.71
C LEU A 428 37.69 17.09 -37.03
N VAL A 429 38.42 17.81 -36.17
CA VAL A 429 38.66 19.22 -36.39
C VAL A 429 39.77 19.45 -37.43
N ALA A 430 40.80 18.61 -37.50
CA ALA A 430 41.80 18.66 -38.56
C ALA A 430 41.16 18.40 -39.93
N GLU A 431 40.27 17.42 -40.04
CA GLU A 431 39.50 17.15 -41.25
C GLU A 431 38.58 18.33 -41.64
N GLN A 432 37.94 18.98 -40.66
CA GLN A 432 37.13 20.18 -40.92
C GLN A 432 37.96 21.41 -41.31
N VAL A 433 39.10 21.63 -40.65
CA VAL A 433 40.04 22.71 -40.98
C VAL A 433 40.61 22.48 -42.38
N ASP A 434 41.02 21.27 -42.73
CA ASP A 434 41.47 20.92 -44.08
C ASP A 434 40.36 21.07 -45.13
N GLY A 435 39.10 20.77 -44.80
CA GLY A 435 37.96 21.05 -45.66
C GLY A 435 37.77 22.54 -45.95
N ILE A 436 37.92 23.40 -44.93
CA ILE A 436 37.85 24.86 -45.07
C ILE A 436 39.07 25.39 -45.85
N LEU A 437 40.26 24.84 -45.62
CA LEU A 437 41.47 25.24 -46.33
C LEU A 437 41.44 24.81 -47.80
N ASN A 438 40.97 23.61 -48.12
CA ASN A 438 40.88 23.13 -49.50
C ASN A 438 39.85 23.90 -50.32
N THR A 439 38.75 24.35 -49.71
CA THR A 439 37.76 25.23 -50.39
C THR A 439 38.31 26.64 -50.64
N SER A 440 39.27 27.11 -49.83
CA SER A 440 39.92 28.42 -50.04
C SER A 440 40.84 28.49 -51.27
N THR A 441 41.29 27.34 -51.80
CA THR A 441 42.06 27.27 -53.06
C THR A 441 41.27 27.75 -54.28
N ILE A 442 39.94 27.90 -54.16
CA ILE A 442 39.04 28.42 -55.21
C ILE A 442 39.06 29.97 -55.29
N LEU A 443 39.68 30.65 -54.32
CA LEU A 443 39.69 32.12 -54.21
C LEU A 443 40.50 32.86 -55.30
N THR A 444 41.25 32.17 -56.15
CA THR A 444 41.92 32.80 -57.31
C THR A 444 41.00 33.09 -58.50
N SER A 445 39.76 32.59 -58.50
CA SER A 445 38.81 32.78 -59.60
C SER A 445 37.53 33.48 -59.14
N GLY A 446 37.60 34.80 -58.94
CA GLY A 446 36.50 35.75 -59.05
C GLY A 446 35.16 35.42 -58.36
N SER A 447 34.94 36.09 -57.23
CA SER A 447 33.71 36.14 -56.40
C SER A 447 33.61 35.04 -55.33
N PRO A 448 33.98 35.35 -54.07
CA PRO A 448 34.00 34.39 -52.97
C PRO A 448 32.61 34.32 -52.33
N GLU A 449 31.69 33.59 -52.94
CA GLU A 449 30.53 33.11 -52.19
C GLU A 449 31.04 31.96 -51.32
N LEU A 450 31.33 32.22 -50.04
CA LEU A 450 31.64 31.14 -49.10
C LEU A 450 30.46 30.18 -49.12
N ASP A 451 30.67 28.94 -49.56
CA ASP A 451 29.67 27.91 -49.43
C ASP A 451 29.53 27.60 -47.93
N GLU A 452 28.56 28.23 -47.26
CA GLU A 452 28.31 28.05 -45.82
C GLU A 452 27.76 26.65 -45.50
N LYS A 453 27.32 25.91 -46.51
CA LYS A 453 26.62 24.63 -46.39
C LYS A 453 27.38 23.60 -45.54
N PRO A 454 28.68 23.30 -45.74
CA PRO A 454 29.40 22.32 -44.93
C PRO A 454 29.47 22.69 -43.44
N LEU A 455 29.73 23.95 -43.10
CA LEU A 455 29.78 24.38 -41.69
C LEU A 455 28.40 24.33 -41.04
N GLN A 456 27.35 24.73 -41.76
CA GLN A 456 25.97 24.62 -41.28
C GLN A 456 25.57 23.15 -41.08
N GLN A 457 25.93 22.27 -41.99
CA GLN A 457 25.68 20.82 -41.87
C GLN A 457 26.37 20.24 -40.64
N ASN A 458 27.64 20.60 -40.39
CA ASN A 458 28.37 20.13 -39.21
C ASN A 458 27.74 20.65 -37.90
N LEU A 459 27.33 21.93 -37.84
CA LEU A 459 26.63 22.48 -36.69
C LEU A 459 25.30 21.76 -36.42
N VAL A 460 24.55 21.44 -37.48
CA VAL A 460 23.30 20.67 -37.38
C VAL A 460 23.60 19.28 -36.81
N GLN A 461 24.56 18.55 -37.37
CA GLN A 461 24.94 17.21 -36.89
C GLN A 461 25.39 17.20 -35.42
N LEU A 462 26.24 18.14 -35.01
CA LEU A 462 26.68 18.25 -33.61
C LEU A 462 25.50 18.59 -32.68
N SER A 463 24.59 19.46 -33.12
CA SER A 463 23.40 19.81 -32.34
C SER A 463 22.43 18.64 -32.18
N GLU A 464 22.24 17.84 -33.25
CA GLU A 464 21.43 16.63 -33.22
C GLU A 464 22.05 15.59 -32.28
N ARG A 465 23.36 15.36 -32.38
CA ARG A 465 24.07 14.45 -31.48
C ARG A 465 23.94 14.87 -30.01
N ARG A 466 24.12 16.16 -29.72
CA ARG A 466 23.94 16.70 -28.36
C ARG A 466 22.51 16.48 -27.87
N GLN A 467 21.50 16.68 -28.73
CA GLN A 467 20.11 16.45 -28.37
C GLN A 467 19.81 14.98 -28.08
N THR A 468 20.41 14.05 -28.84
CA THR A 468 20.32 12.61 -28.55
C THR A 468 20.89 12.28 -27.18
N LEU A 469 22.09 12.78 -26.85
CA LEU A 469 22.70 12.54 -25.54
C LEU A 469 21.87 13.14 -24.39
N ILE A 470 21.26 14.31 -24.58
CA ILE A 470 20.33 14.88 -23.58
C ILE A 470 19.15 13.93 -23.33
N SER A 471 18.56 13.36 -24.38
CA SER A 471 17.47 12.38 -24.21
C SER A 471 17.90 11.08 -23.53
N GLU A 472 19.14 10.64 -23.77
CA GLU A 472 19.73 9.48 -23.09
C GLU A 472 19.93 9.77 -21.60
N LYS A 473 20.47 10.95 -21.26
CA LYS A 473 20.59 11.43 -19.88
C LYS A 473 19.25 11.43 -19.15
N GLU A 474 18.20 12.00 -19.76
CA GLU A 474 16.86 12.02 -19.16
C GLU A 474 16.32 10.61 -18.91
N THR A 475 16.62 9.65 -19.80
CA THR A 475 16.25 8.24 -19.65
C THR A 475 16.95 7.60 -18.46
N ILE A 476 18.25 7.86 -18.29
CA ILE A 476 19.04 7.38 -17.14
C ILE A 476 18.50 7.96 -15.83
N GLU A 477 18.21 9.27 -15.79
CA GLU A 477 17.62 9.93 -14.61
C GLU A 477 16.23 9.41 -14.26
N ALA A 478 15.40 9.14 -15.28
CA ALA A 478 14.08 8.53 -15.06
C ALA A 478 14.21 7.13 -14.44
N LYS A 479 15.15 6.31 -14.94
CA LYS A 479 15.39 4.97 -14.40
C LYS A 479 15.92 5.01 -12.97
N LEU A 480 16.82 5.95 -12.66
CA LEU A 480 17.33 6.16 -11.31
C LEU A 480 16.19 6.51 -10.34
N ARG A 481 15.28 7.41 -10.72
CA ARG A 481 14.11 7.77 -9.91
C ARG A 481 13.17 6.58 -9.68
N GLU A 482 12.95 5.75 -10.71
CA GLU A 482 12.13 4.54 -10.61
C GLU A 482 12.72 3.55 -9.59
N LEU A 483 14.01 3.22 -9.71
CA LEU A 483 14.69 2.29 -8.79
C LEU A 483 14.71 2.82 -7.36
N THR A 484 14.98 4.12 -7.19
CA THR A 484 14.92 4.79 -5.88
C THR A 484 13.52 4.64 -5.25
N ARG A 485 12.45 4.90 -6.01
CA ARG A 485 11.08 4.77 -5.51
C ARG A 485 10.76 3.33 -5.11
N HIS A 486 11.16 2.33 -5.90
CA HIS A 486 10.91 0.92 -5.58
C HIS A 486 11.62 0.49 -4.29
N ARG A 487 12.91 0.86 -4.15
CA ARG A 487 13.68 0.63 -2.94
C ARG A 487 12.99 1.26 -1.72
N ASP A 488 12.65 2.55 -1.80
CA ASP A 488 12.06 3.27 -0.66
C ASP A 488 10.69 2.69 -0.27
N THR A 489 9.87 2.32 -1.26
CA THR A 489 8.57 1.66 -1.01
C THR A 489 8.75 0.31 -0.31
N ALA A 490 9.77 -0.47 -0.71
CA ALA A 490 10.06 -1.75 -0.07
C ALA A 490 10.56 -1.58 1.38
N TRP A 491 11.37 -0.54 1.62
CA TRP A 491 11.81 -0.17 2.96
C TRP A 491 10.63 0.22 3.87
N ASP A 492 9.70 1.05 3.37
CA ASP A 492 8.51 1.46 4.11
C ASP A 492 7.60 0.25 4.42
N LEU A 493 7.46 -0.68 3.47
CA LEU A 493 6.73 -1.93 3.69
C LEU A 493 7.39 -2.80 4.77
N TYR A 494 8.72 -2.98 4.70
CA TYR A 494 9.48 -3.71 5.70
C TYR A 494 9.29 -3.11 7.10
N THR A 495 9.53 -1.80 7.26
CA THR A 495 9.42 -1.14 8.57
C THR A 495 7.99 -1.20 9.13
N THR A 496 6.98 -1.10 8.26
CA THR A 496 5.58 -1.30 8.62
C THR A 496 5.32 -2.71 9.16
N LEU A 497 5.78 -3.72 8.45
CA LEU A 497 5.58 -5.11 8.83
C LEU A 497 6.38 -5.49 10.09
N ASP A 498 7.60 -4.98 10.25
CA ASP A 498 8.40 -5.15 11.48
C ASP A 498 7.69 -4.53 12.69
N ASN A 499 7.19 -3.30 12.56
CA ASN A 499 6.40 -2.65 13.61
C ASN A 499 5.14 -3.47 13.94
N LYS A 500 4.47 -4.04 12.92
CA LYS A 500 3.29 -4.89 13.13
C LYS A 500 3.66 -6.22 13.81
N ALA A 501 4.81 -6.80 13.48
CA ALA A 501 5.31 -8.02 14.13
C ALA A 501 5.60 -7.77 15.61
N ARG A 502 6.23 -6.64 15.96
CA ARG A 502 6.47 -6.23 17.36
C ARG A 502 5.17 -5.94 18.10
N GLU A 503 4.19 -5.33 17.43
CA GLU A 503 2.86 -5.11 18.01
C GLU A 503 2.17 -6.44 18.30
N ALA A 504 2.20 -7.39 17.36
CA ALA A 504 1.67 -8.73 17.55
C ALA A 504 2.37 -9.42 18.74
N GLU A 505 3.70 -9.40 18.78
CA GLU A 505 4.46 -9.96 19.90
C GLU A 505 4.08 -9.34 21.25
N ALA A 506 3.93 -8.02 21.32
CA ALA A 506 3.49 -7.34 22.54
C ALA A 506 2.06 -7.73 22.96
N GLN A 507 1.14 -7.88 22.00
CA GLN A 507 -0.22 -8.35 22.27
C GLN A 507 -0.24 -9.78 22.81
N PHE A 508 0.58 -10.66 22.24
CA PHE A 508 0.74 -12.04 22.71
C PHE A 508 1.42 -12.10 24.09
N ALA A 509 2.49 -11.33 24.32
CA ALA A 509 3.23 -11.32 25.58
C ALA A 509 2.42 -10.74 26.76
N THR A 510 1.59 -9.72 26.50
CA THR A 510 0.72 -9.13 27.53
C THR A 510 -0.50 -9.98 27.84
N GLY A 511 -0.81 -10.99 27.01
CA GLY A 511 -2.04 -11.78 27.12
C GLY A 511 -3.29 -10.90 27.11
N ALA A 512 -3.22 -9.72 26.49
CA ALA A 512 -4.28 -8.72 26.60
C ALA A 512 -5.58 -9.30 26.04
N PRO A 513 -6.61 -9.50 26.87
CA PRO A 513 -7.83 -10.15 26.43
C PRO A 513 -8.54 -9.25 25.41
N GLN A 514 -8.83 -9.79 24.22
CA GLN A 514 -9.55 -9.11 23.15
C GLN A 514 -11.03 -8.92 23.50
N VAL A 515 -11.57 -9.81 24.34
CA VAL A 515 -12.93 -9.74 24.85
C VAL A 515 -12.86 -9.46 26.34
N ARG A 516 -13.59 -8.45 26.83
CA ARG A 516 -13.67 -8.12 28.25
C ARG A 516 -15.10 -7.95 28.71
N LEU A 517 -15.36 -8.30 29.97
CA LEU A 517 -16.61 -7.99 30.64
C LEU A 517 -16.72 -6.47 30.82
N ALA A 518 -17.68 -5.85 30.12
CA ALA A 518 -17.89 -4.40 30.17
C ALA A 518 -18.81 -4.01 31.33
N ILE A 519 -19.90 -4.75 31.50
CA ILE A 519 -20.94 -4.46 32.49
C ILE A 519 -21.37 -5.78 33.13
N PRO A 520 -21.11 -6.01 34.43
CA PRO A 520 -21.64 -7.18 35.12
C PRO A 520 -23.16 -7.07 35.25
N ALA A 521 -23.85 -8.21 35.19
CA ALA A 521 -25.27 -8.29 35.45
C ALA A 521 -25.59 -7.83 36.88
N THR A 522 -26.68 -7.07 37.01
CA THR A 522 -27.21 -6.62 38.30
C THR A 522 -28.59 -7.21 38.54
N SER A 523 -28.95 -7.42 39.80
CA SER A 523 -30.23 -8.03 40.15
C SER A 523 -31.40 -7.13 39.73
N PRO A 524 -32.31 -7.62 38.86
CA PRO A 524 -33.40 -6.80 38.35
C PRO A 524 -34.39 -6.49 39.47
N ARG A 525 -34.72 -5.20 39.62
CA ARG A 525 -35.64 -4.73 40.68
C ARG A 525 -37.11 -5.02 40.38
N ALA A 526 -37.45 -5.32 39.13
CA ALA A 526 -38.79 -5.64 38.69
C ALA A 526 -38.77 -6.90 37.84
N ALA A 527 -39.81 -7.74 37.98
CA ALA A 527 -40.03 -8.84 37.06
C ALA A 527 -40.23 -8.27 35.65
N ASN A 528 -39.82 -9.03 34.63
CA ASN A 528 -40.16 -8.76 33.25
C ASN A 528 -41.65 -9.06 33.09
N ALA A 529 -42.48 -8.17 33.62
CA ALA A 529 -43.92 -8.28 33.51
C ALA A 529 -44.24 -7.98 32.06
N SER A 530 -44.44 -9.03 31.26
CA SER A 530 -45.37 -8.97 30.15
C SER A 530 -46.63 -8.31 30.70
N SER A 531 -46.87 -7.05 30.35
CA SER A 531 -47.90 -6.29 31.05
C SER A 531 -49.21 -7.08 30.92
N PRO A 532 -49.90 -7.41 32.02
CA PRO A 532 -51.13 -8.20 31.94
C PRO A 532 -52.17 -7.50 31.05
N LEU A 533 -52.03 -6.18 30.93
CA LEU A 533 -52.78 -5.33 30.00
C LEU A 533 -52.47 -5.65 28.52
N PHE A 534 -51.22 -5.93 28.14
CA PHE A 534 -50.87 -6.34 26.78
C PHE A 534 -51.52 -7.67 26.38
N PHE A 535 -51.44 -8.70 27.23
CA PHE A 535 -52.12 -9.97 26.93
C PHE A 535 -53.63 -9.83 26.90
N ALA A 536 -54.21 -9.01 27.78
CA ALA A 536 -55.63 -8.68 27.70
C ALA A 536 -55.98 -8.01 26.37
N LEU A 537 -55.16 -7.05 25.91
CA LEU A 537 -55.35 -6.34 24.64
C LEU A 537 -55.26 -7.30 23.46
N VAL A 538 -54.22 -8.13 23.38
CA VAL A 538 -54.07 -9.15 22.32
C VAL A 538 -55.26 -10.12 22.34
N GLY A 539 -55.68 -10.59 23.52
CA GLY A 539 -56.86 -11.43 23.68
C GLY A 539 -58.15 -10.78 23.18
N THR A 540 -58.35 -9.48 23.48
CA THR A 540 -59.52 -8.74 22.98
C THR A 540 -59.52 -8.57 21.47
N LEU A 541 -58.37 -8.25 20.86
CA LEU A 541 -58.24 -8.12 19.40
C LEU A 541 -58.50 -9.45 18.70
N LEU A 542 -57.94 -10.54 19.22
CA LEU A 542 -58.17 -11.89 18.71
C LEU A 542 -59.65 -12.26 18.78
N GLY A 543 -60.31 -11.96 19.91
CA GLY A 543 -61.73 -12.23 20.06
C GLY A 543 -62.63 -11.35 19.20
N LEU A 544 -62.22 -10.11 18.89
CA LEU A 544 -62.91 -9.26 17.93
C LEU A 544 -62.81 -9.85 16.51
N ALA A 545 -61.61 -10.27 16.10
CA ALA A 545 -61.38 -10.90 14.80
C ALA A 545 -62.20 -12.20 14.62
N LEU A 546 -62.18 -13.08 15.62
CA LEU A 546 -62.99 -14.30 15.63
C LEU A 546 -64.49 -13.99 15.66
N GLY A 547 -64.90 -12.93 16.37
CA GLY A 547 -66.28 -12.47 16.41
C GLY A 547 -66.76 -11.99 15.04
N LEU A 548 -65.97 -11.18 14.35
CA LEU A 548 -66.27 -10.74 12.98
C LEU A 548 -66.34 -11.93 12.01
N LEU A 549 -65.38 -12.86 12.08
CA LEU A 549 -65.38 -14.06 11.25
C LEU A 549 -66.65 -14.91 11.48
N TYR A 550 -67.06 -15.07 12.73
CA TYR A 550 -68.31 -15.76 13.06
C TYR A 550 -69.53 -15.07 12.43
N THR A 551 -69.60 -13.73 12.48
CA THR A 551 -70.70 -12.99 11.85
C THR A 551 -70.70 -13.12 10.34
N LEU A 552 -69.52 -13.12 9.71
CA LEU A 552 -69.35 -13.31 8.29
C LEU A 552 -69.89 -14.68 7.86
N ILE A 553 -69.46 -15.76 8.52
CA ILE A 553 -69.88 -17.13 8.22
C ILE A 553 -71.38 -17.30 8.44
N ARG A 554 -71.94 -16.72 9.50
CA ARG A 554 -73.38 -16.84 9.82
C ARG A 554 -74.27 -16.12 8.83
N GLU A 555 -73.87 -14.93 8.36
CA GLU A 555 -74.69 -14.10 7.47
C GLU A 555 -74.50 -14.48 5.98
N LEU A 556 -73.31 -14.96 5.61
CA LEU A 556 -72.99 -15.37 4.23
C LEU A 556 -73.10 -16.88 4.00
N GLY A 557 -73.07 -17.70 5.05
CA GLY A 557 -73.26 -19.15 4.97
C GLY A 557 -74.55 -19.56 4.23
N PRO A 558 -75.70 -18.90 4.44
CA PRO A 558 -76.92 -19.18 3.70
C PRO A 558 -76.86 -18.81 2.20
N THR A 559 -75.96 -17.90 1.81
CA THR A 559 -75.78 -17.50 0.39
C THR A 559 -74.70 -18.30 -0.32
N LEU A 560 -73.85 -19.02 0.42
CA LEU A 560 -72.81 -19.89 -0.12
C LEU A 560 -73.31 -21.33 -0.35
N SER A 561 -74.59 -21.63 -0.14
CA SER A 561 -75.18 -22.89 -0.61
C SER A 561 -75.21 -22.88 -2.14
N LEU A 562 -74.10 -23.39 -2.69
CA LEU A 562 -73.80 -23.64 -4.08
C LEU A 562 -75.07 -23.92 -4.89
N THR A 563 -75.34 -23.06 -5.86
CA THR A 563 -76.10 -23.39 -7.06
C THR A 563 -75.60 -24.73 -7.57
N THR A 564 -76.34 -25.80 -7.30
CA THR A 564 -76.13 -27.09 -7.94
C THR A 564 -76.16 -26.87 -9.45
N PRO A 565 -75.11 -27.24 -10.21
CA PRO A 565 -75.07 -27.02 -11.64
C PRO A 565 -76.26 -27.73 -12.28
N THR A 566 -77.13 -26.94 -12.91
CA THR A 566 -78.26 -27.44 -13.69
C THR A 566 -77.73 -28.34 -14.79
N THR A 567 -78.00 -29.64 -14.65
CA THR A 567 -77.87 -30.66 -15.69
C THR A 567 -78.60 -30.21 -16.95
N LEU A 568 -77.85 -29.76 -17.96
CA LEU A 568 -78.34 -29.55 -19.32
C LEU A 568 -78.51 -30.92 -19.99
N VAL A 569 -79.73 -31.45 -19.85
CA VAL A 569 -80.21 -32.65 -20.54
C VAL A 569 -80.77 -32.25 -21.91
N GLY A 570 -80.04 -32.64 -22.96
CA GLY A 570 -80.58 -33.32 -24.14
C GLY A 570 -81.16 -32.49 -25.30
N ARG A 571 -80.98 -33.09 -26.49
CA ARG A 571 -81.77 -32.96 -27.74
C ARG A 571 -81.14 -32.05 -28.82
N ASP A 572 -80.87 -32.44 -30.07
CA ASP A 572 -81.11 -33.65 -30.90
C ASP A 572 -80.21 -33.61 -32.18
N PRO A 573 -80.25 -34.60 -33.09
CA PRO A 573 -79.16 -35.00 -33.99
C PRO A 573 -79.29 -34.60 -35.49
N HIS A 574 -78.26 -35.00 -36.27
CA HIS A 574 -78.19 -35.26 -37.73
C HIS A 574 -77.99 -34.08 -38.71
N PRO A 575 -77.52 -34.29 -39.98
CA PRO A 575 -76.91 -35.48 -40.62
C PRO A 575 -75.66 -35.23 -41.52
N THR A 576 -75.00 -36.35 -41.87
CA THR A 576 -74.21 -36.72 -43.09
C THR A 576 -73.69 -35.67 -44.09
N GLY A 577 -72.45 -35.90 -44.58
CA GLY A 577 -72.07 -35.60 -45.96
C GLY A 577 -70.55 -35.48 -46.21
N ASP A 578 -70.00 -36.53 -46.84
CA ASP A 578 -68.70 -36.69 -47.56
C ASP A 578 -67.34 -36.50 -46.87
#